data_AF-A0A7D7QZT2-F1
#
_entry.id   AF-A0A7D7QZT2-F1
#
_cell.length_a   1.000
_cell.length_b   1.000
_cell.length_c   1.000
_cell.angle_alpha   90.00
_cell.angle_beta   90.00
_cell.angle_gamma   90.00
#
_symmetry.space_group_name_H-M   'P 1'
#
loop_
_entity.id
_entity.type
_entity.pdbx_description
1 polymer ?
#
loop_
_entity_poly.entity_id
_entity_poly.type
_entity_poly.pdbx_seq_one_letter_code
_entity_poly.pdbx_strand_id
1 'polypeptide(L)'
;MPQNPLETRIKAIQKKLAVSLTGTYDMETCNALEKVLGLLVSDLSLPDKKKNIQKGLGFTGRDIDGIFGVNTTTRIELFLDEKVPPLPKGASMVISKSSLQLVLESEISSKSMYNSKYKFPIWPHGASGVTIGIGYDMGYSTNAQFEKDWRALLGDAKFNKLKPAVGLHGERARAALTSSVKSVEIPYDDALQVFYATSVPVYARSTAKAYPGVELLPPDAQGALLSLVYNRGASLEGPRRSEMKKIAVWVKVKNLSKIGAEIRAMKRLWAGDPKMKGLLTRRDREAALVENARYFLKPDEYIFA
;
A
#
# COMPACT_ATOMS: atom_id res chain seq x y z
N MET A 1 -1.77 -22.30 -39.86
CA MET A 1 -1.92 -20.84 -39.68
C MET A 1 -1.34 -20.47 -38.33
N PRO A 2 -0.58 -19.36 -38.19
CA PRO A 2 -0.11 -18.91 -36.88
C PRO A 2 -1.33 -18.66 -35.99
N GLN A 3 -1.34 -19.26 -34.80
CA GLN A 3 -2.44 -19.16 -33.86
C GLN A 3 -2.58 -17.70 -33.41
N ASN A 4 -3.80 -17.13 -33.45
CA ASN A 4 -4.03 -15.77 -32.98
C ASN A 4 -3.65 -15.69 -31.49
N PRO A 5 -2.68 -14.84 -31.08
CA PRO A 5 -2.23 -14.76 -29.70
C PRO A 5 -3.35 -14.45 -28.70
N LEU A 6 -4.33 -13.64 -29.11
CA LEU A 6 -5.47 -13.28 -28.25
C LEU A 6 -6.44 -14.46 -28.08
N GLU A 7 -6.73 -15.19 -29.17
CA GLU A 7 -7.60 -16.37 -29.13
C GLU A 7 -7.06 -17.43 -28.15
N THR A 8 -5.73 -17.64 -28.15
CA THR A 8 -5.06 -18.57 -27.22
C THR A 8 -5.27 -18.17 -25.77
N ARG A 9 -5.15 -16.87 -25.45
CA ARG A 9 -5.40 -16.33 -24.11
C ARG A 9 -6.85 -16.48 -23.70
N ILE A 10 -7.78 -16.23 -24.62
CA ILE A 10 -9.22 -16.42 -24.38
C ILE A 10 -9.53 -17.89 -24.05
N LYS A 11 -8.99 -18.85 -24.82
CA LYS A 11 -9.16 -20.28 -24.52
C LYS A 11 -8.59 -20.65 -23.14
N ALA A 12 -7.48 -20.05 -22.72
CA ALA A 12 -6.94 -20.27 -21.38
C ALA A 12 -7.86 -19.73 -20.28
N ILE A 13 -8.50 -18.57 -20.50
CA ILE A 13 -9.53 -18.01 -19.60
C ILE A 13 -10.75 -18.95 -19.55
N GLN A 14 -11.27 -19.38 -20.70
CA GLN A 14 -12.43 -20.26 -20.80
C GLN A 14 -12.18 -21.59 -20.06
N LYS A 15 -10.97 -22.14 -20.17
CA LYS A 15 -10.57 -23.33 -19.42
C LYS A 15 -10.65 -23.13 -17.90
N LYS A 16 -10.22 -21.97 -17.38
CA LYS A 16 -10.31 -21.63 -15.94
C LYS A 16 -11.76 -21.42 -15.48
N LEU A 17 -12.59 -20.88 -16.36
CA LEU A 17 -14.01 -20.69 -16.12
C LEU A 17 -14.84 -21.97 -16.29
N ALA A 18 -14.22 -23.06 -16.75
CA ALA A 18 -14.87 -24.33 -17.07
C ALA A 18 -16.03 -24.19 -18.09
N VAL A 19 -15.80 -23.39 -19.14
CA VAL A 19 -16.74 -23.18 -20.27
C VAL A 19 -16.12 -23.63 -21.59
N SER A 20 -16.92 -23.63 -22.66
CA SER A 20 -16.49 -24.03 -24.00
C SER A 20 -15.29 -23.21 -24.51
N LEU A 21 -14.29 -23.88 -25.13
CA LEU A 21 -13.05 -23.24 -25.60
C LEU A 21 -13.20 -22.60 -26.99
N THR A 22 -14.16 -21.70 -27.15
CA THR A 22 -14.48 -21.09 -28.45
C THR A 22 -13.40 -20.12 -28.96
N GLY A 23 -12.53 -19.63 -28.08
CA GLY A 23 -11.53 -18.62 -28.41
C GLY A 23 -12.10 -17.22 -28.61
N THR A 24 -13.36 -17.01 -28.27
CA THR A 24 -14.03 -15.71 -28.30
C THR A 24 -14.77 -15.47 -26.99
N TYR A 25 -15.00 -14.20 -26.64
CA TYR A 25 -15.87 -13.86 -25.52
C TYR A 25 -17.33 -13.96 -25.95
N ASP A 26 -17.86 -15.17 -25.96
CA ASP A 26 -19.26 -15.51 -26.20
C ASP A 26 -20.14 -15.33 -24.95
N MET A 27 -21.43 -15.64 -25.08
CA MET A 27 -22.42 -15.48 -24.02
C MET A 27 -22.11 -16.35 -22.79
N GLU A 28 -21.71 -17.61 -23.00
CA GLU A 28 -21.35 -18.54 -21.92
C GLU A 28 -20.16 -18.01 -21.12
N THR A 29 -19.12 -17.56 -21.83
CA THR A 29 -17.92 -16.97 -21.22
C THR A 29 -18.26 -15.70 -20.43
N CYS A 30 -19.09 -14.81 -20.99
CA CYS A 30 -19.47 -13.58 -20.31
C CYS A 30 -20.34 -13.85 -19.07
N ASN A 31 -21.27 -14.81 -19.12
CA ASN A 31 -22.05 -15.22 -17.96
C ASN A 31 -21.17 -15.77 -16.83
N ALA A 32 -20.20 -16.61 -17.18
CA ALA A 32 -19.24 -17.13 -16.22
C ALA A 32 -18.40 -16.00 -15.59
N LEU A 33 -17.95 -15.02 -16.39
CA LEU A 33 -17.23 -13.84 -15.92
C LEU A 33 -18.06 -12.97 -14.97
N GLU A 34 -19.32 -12.66 -15.32
CA GLU A 34 -20.22 -11.91 -14.43
C GLU A 34 -20.36 -12.62 -13.08
N LYS A 35 -20.56 -13.94 -13.08
CA LYS A 35 -20.69 -14.74 -11.86
C LYS A 35 -19.43 -14.68 -10.99
N VAL A 36 -18.24 -14.91 -11.55
CA VAL A 36 -17.00 -14.89 -10.74
C VAL A 36 -16.64 -13.49 -10.24
N LEU A 37 -17.00 -12.45 -10.99
CA LEU A 37 -16.85 -11.05 -10.56
C LEU A 37 -17.88 -10.62 -9.50
N GLY A 38 -18.84 -11.49 -9.16
CA GLY A 38 -19.93 -11.16 -8.24
C GLY A 38 -20.92 -10.15 -8.81
N LEU A 39 -20.98 -10.01 -10.13
CA LEU A 39 -21.98 -9.21 -10.83
C LEU A 39 -23.27 -10.03 -10.96
N LEU A 40 -24.41 -9.34 -10.99
CA LEU A 40 -25.68 -9.99 -11.34
C LEU A 40 -25.60 -10.52 -12.77
N VAL A 41 -25.78 -11.84 -12.93
CA VAL A 41 -25.91 -12.45 -14.25
C VAL A 41 -27.23 -11.95 -14.84
N SER A 42 -27.13 -11.08 -15.83
CA SER A 42 -28.26 -10.32 -16.37
C SER A 42 -28.74 -10.89 -17.70
N ASP A 43 -29.97 -10.66 -18.12
CA ASP A 43 -30.44 -11.05 -19.46
C ASP A 43 -30.03 -10.04 -20.56
N LEU A 44 -28.92 -9.33 -20.35
CA LEU A 44 -28.40 -8.31 -21.25
C LEU A 44 -27.86 -8.91 -22.57
N SER A 45 -27.83 -8.06 -23.59
CA SER A 45 -27.14 -8.35 -24.86
C SER A 45 -25.64 -8.62 -24.61
N LEU A 46 -25.00 -9.39 -25.50
CA LEU A 46 -23.57 -9.70 -25.37
C LEU A 46 -22.68 -8.42 -25.28
N PRO A 47 -22.88 -7.38 -26.11
CA PRO A 47 -22.15 -6.10 -25.96
C PRO A 47 -22.35 -5.44 -24.59
N ASP A 48 -23.58 -5.45 -24.06
CA ASP A 48 -23.89 -4.80 -22.78
C ASP A 48 -23.33 -5.59 -21.59
N LYS A 49 -23.32 -6.93 -21.65
CA LYS A 49 -22.60 -7.78 -20.69
C LYS A 49 -21.11 -7.48 -20.68
N LYS A 50 -20.51 -7.35 -21.87
CA LYS A 50 -19.09 -6.97 -21.99
C LYS A 50 -18.81 -5.62 -21.32
N LYS A 51 -19.66 -4.61 -21.54
CA LYS A 51 -19.57 -3.32 -20.85
C LYS A 51 -19.73 -3.48 -19.32
N ASN A 52 -20.64 -4.32 -18.87
CA ASN A 52 -20.85 -4.58 -17.44
C ASN A 52 -19.61 -5.22 -16.78
N ILE A 53 -19.03 -6.23 -17.44
CA ILE A 53 -17.77 -6.85 -17.02
C ILE A 53 -16.62 -5.84 -17.01
N GLN A 54 -16.49 -4.98 -18.02
CA GLN A 54 -15.50 -3.90 -18.04
C GLN A 54 -15.66 -2.98 -16.81
N LYS A 55 -16.89 -2.59 -16.45
CA LYS A 55 -17.14 -1.82 -15.21
C LYS A 55 -16.70 -2.60 -13.96
N GLY A 56 -17.03 -3.90 -13.88
CA GLY A 56 -16.61 -4.78 -12.79
C GLY A 56 -15.08 -4.86 -12.63
N LEU A 57 -14.36 -4.87 -13.76
CA LEU A 57 -12.89 -4.85 -13.83
C LEU A 57 -12.26 -3.45 -13.66
N GLY A 58 -13.07 -2.44 -13.30
CA GLY A 58 -12.61 -1.08 -13.03
C GLY A 58 -12.22 -0.27 -14.27
N PHE A 59 -12.74 -0.57 -15.45
CA PHE A 59 -12.67 0.36 -16.59
C PHE A 59 -13.62 1.53 -16.36
N THR A 60 -13.28 2.71 -16.87
CA THR A 60 -14.05 3.95 -16.70
C THR A 60 -14.15 4.72 -18.02
N GLY A 61 -15.16 5.60 -18.13
CA GLY A 61 -15.31 6.49 -19.28
C GLY A 61 -15.42 5.74 -20.61
N ARG A 62 -14.59 6.15 -21.58
CA ARG A 62 -14.59 5.60 -22.95
C ARG A 62 -14.07 4.17 -23.05
N ASP A 63 -13.39 3.67 -22.02
CA ASP A 63 -12.87 2.30 -22.02
C ASP A 63 -13.95 1.25 -21.69
N ILE A 64 -15.19 1.67 -21.44
CA ILE A 64 -16.36 0.81 -21.28
C ILE A 64 -17.11 0.75 -22.63
N ASP A 65 -16.49 0.15 -23.63
CA ASP A 65 -16.95 0.11 -25.01
C ASP A 65 -17.62 -1.22 -25.41
N GLY A 66 -17.48 -2.27 -24.60
CA GLY A 66 -17.92 -3.62 -24.90
C GLY A 66 -16.97 -4.39 -25.83
N ILE A 67 -15.78 -3.85 -26.11
CA ILE A 67 -14.78 -4.44 -27.00
C ILE A 67 -13.67 -5.06 -26.15
N PHE A 68 -13.57 -6.39 -26.19
CA PHE A 68 -12.57 -7.11 -25.40
C PHE A 68 -11.30 -7.31 -26.21
N GLY A 69 -10.42 -6.32 -26.11
CA GLY A 69 -9.05 -6.41 -26.62
C GLY A 69 -8.05 -6.87 -25.55
N VAL A 70 -6.76 -6.70 -25.86
CA VAL A 70 -5.62 -7.09 -25.02
C VAL A 70 -5.74 -6.57 -23.59
N ASN A 71 -6.17 -5.31 -23.39
CA ASN A 71 -6.27 -4.70 -22.06
C ASN A 71 -7.34 -5.38 -21.19
N THR A 72 -8.53 -5.62 -21.74
CA THR A 72 -9.60 -6.32 -21.01
C THR A 72 -9.21 -7.75 -20.69
N THR A 73 -8.60 -8.45 -21.66
CA THR A 73 -8.08 -9.81 -21.46
C THR A 73 -7.02 -9.87 -20.35
N THR A 74 -6.07 -8.93 -20.33
CA THR A 74 -5.06 -8.85 -19.26
C THR A 74 -5.71 -8.63 -17.89
N ARG A 75 -6.74 -7.76 -17.77
CA ARG A 75 -7.42 -7.56 -16.49
C ARG A 75 -8.22 -8.78 -16.04
N ILE A 76 -8.84 -9.50 -16.97
CA ILE A 76 -9.49 -10.78 -16.66
C ILE A 76 -8.46 -11.80 -16.16
N GLU A 77 -7.29 -11.89 -16.81
CA GLU A 77 -6.22 -12.79 -16.37
C GLU A 77 -5.73 -12.43 -14.98
N LEU A 78 -5.49 -11.14 -14.68
CA LEU A 78 -5.11 -10.69 -13.34
C LEU A 78 -6.21 -10.96 -12.29
N PHE A 79 -7.48 -10.88 -12.69
CA PHE A 79 -8.60 -11.21 -11.82
C PHE A 79 -8.67 -12.70 -11.48
N LEU A 80 -8.49 -13.55 -12.50
CA LEU A 80 -8.59 -15.00 -12.36
C LEU A 80 -7.30 -15.65 -11.82
N ASP A 81 -6.16 -14.98 -11.97
CA ASP A 81 -4.88 -15.45 -11.46
C ASP A 81 -4.59 -14.85 -10.09
N GLU A 82 -4.00 -15.66 -9.21
CA GLU A 82 -3.37 -15.19 -7.96
C GLU A 82 -2.06 -14.44 -8.25
N LYS A 83 -2.16 -13.35 -9.03
CA LYS A 83 -1.03 -12.54 -9.50
C LYS A 83 -1.30 -11.06 -9.25
N VAL A 84 -0.24 -10.36 -8.92
CA VAL A 84 -0.22 -8.90 -8.85
C VAL A 84 0.19 -8.30 -10.20
N PRO A 85 -0.16 -7.03 -10.47
CA PRO A 85 0.37 -6.32 -11.64
C PRO A 85 1.91 -6.26 -11.63
N PRO A 86 2.54 -6.21 -12.80
CA PRO A 86 3.99 -6.06 -12.89
C PRO A 86 4.45 -4.75 -12.24
N LEU A 87 5.54 -4.81 -11.48
CA LEU A 87 6.08 -3.64 -10.82
C LEU A 87 6.77 -2.71 -11.84
N PRO A 88 6.46 -1.40 -11.85
CA PRO A 88 7.19 -0.43 -12.66
C PRO A 88 8.61 -0.25 -12.12
N LYS A 89 9.50 0.29 -12.97
CA LYS A 89 10.89 0.58 -12.59
C LYS A 89 10.94 1.48 -11.34
N GLY A 90 11.64 1.02 -10.31
CA GLY A 90 11.83 1.75 -9.05
C GLY A 90 10.86 1.36 -7.93
N ALA A 91 9.76 0.68 -8.24
CA ALA A 91 8.88 0.09 -7.24
C ALA A 91 9.43 -1.26 -6.77
N SER A 92 9.31 -1.53 -5.48
CA SER A 92 9.64 -2.81 -4.84
C SER A 92 8.39 -3.59 -4.45
N MET A 93 7.24 -2.92 -4.33
CA MET A 93 5.98 -3.49 -3.87
C MET A 93 4.81 -2.84 -4.60
N VAL A 94 3.65 -3.50 -4.55
CA VAL A 94 2.36 -2.90 -4.87
C VAL A 94 1.45 -3.06 -3.67
N ILE A 95 0.99 -1.94 -3.12
CA ILE A 95 0.11 -1.90 -1.95
C ILE A 95 -1.25 -1.35 -2.36
N SER A 96 -2.26 -1.58 -1.53
CA SER A 96 -3.60 -1.01 -1.73
C SER A 96 -3.73 0.38 -1.10
N LYS A 97 -4.66 1.19 -1.61
CA LYS A 97 -5.10 2.43 -0.94
C LYS A 97 -5.58 2.20 0.50
N SER A 98 -6.32 1.11 0.74
CA SER A 98 -6.82 0.72 2.07
C SER A 98 -5.69 0.44 3.06
N SER A 99 -4.67 -0.32 2.64
CA SER A 99 -3.53 -0.64 3.51
C SER A 99 -2.68 0.58 3.83
N LEU A 100 -2.51 1.48 2.87
CA LEU A 100 -1.85 2.76 3.09
C LEU A 100 -2.65 3.68 4.02
N GLN A 101 -3.98 3.72 3.85
CA GLN A 101 -4.86 4.47 4.74
C GLN A 101 -4.73 3.97 6.19
N LEU A 102 -4.58 2.66 6.41
CA LEU A 102 -4.28 2.12 7.73
C LEU A 102 -2.98 2.69 8.29
N VAL A 103 -1.91 2.79 7.49
CA VAL A 103 -0.64 3.39 7.93
C VAL A 103 -0.88 4.83 8.36
N LEU A 104 -1.52 5.63 7.50
CA LEU A 104 -1.82 7.03 7.78
C LEU A 104 -2.63 7.21 9.07
N GLU A 105 -3.75 6.50 9.20
CA GLU A 105 -4.60 6.57 10.40
C GLU A 105 -3.85 6.12 11.66
N SER A 106 -2.91 5.19 11.53
CA SER A 106 -2.08 4.76 12.67
C SER A 106 -1.08 5.84 13.11
N GLU A 107 -0.64 6.70 12.19
CA GLU A 107 0.33 7.77 12.48
C GLU A 107 -0.35 9.07 12.92
N ILE A 108 -1.48 9.43 12.31
CA ILE A 108 -2.10 10.75 12.49
C ILE A 108 -3.58 10.69 12.91
N SER A 109 -4.15 9.50 13.10
CA SER A 109 -5.59 9.26 13.36
C SER A 109 -6.53 9.69 12.24
N SER A 110 -6.54 10.96 11.84
CA SER A 110 -7.36 11.50 10.74
C SER A 110 -6.81 12.83 10.23
N LYS A 111 -7.26 13.27 9.03
CA LYS A 111 -6.95 14.62 8.50
C LYS A 111 -7.35 15.74 9.47
N SER A 112 -8.49 15.59 10.16
CA SER A 112 -8.95 16.56 11.17
C SER A 112 -8.02 16.61 12.39
N MET A 113 -7.58 15.45 12.89
CA MET A 113 -6.62 15.39 14.00
C MET A 113 -5.26 15.96 13.59
N TYR A 114 -4.80 15.69 12.37
CA TYR A 114 -3.59 16.28 11.82
C TYR A 114 -3.65 17.81 11.82
N ASN A 115 -4.71 18.37 11.24
CA ASN A 115 -4.89 19.82 11.13
C ASN A 115 -5.02 20.52 12.50
N SER A 116 -5.46 19.81 13.54
CA SER A 116 -5.58 20.37 14.89
C SER A 116 -4.33 20.19 15.74
N LYS A 117 -3.55 19.10 15.57
CA LYS A 117 -2.47 18.73 16.50
C LYS A 117 -1.10 18.45 15.88
N TYR A 118 -1.03 17.98 14.63
CA TYR A 118 0.19 17.42 14.05
C TYR A 118 0.81 18.24 12.91
N LYS A 119 0.18 19.35 12.52
CA LYS A 119 0.66 20.23 11.44
C LYS A 119 1.90 21.07 11.77
N PHE A 120 2.39 21.01 13.01
CA PHE A 120 3.55 21.78 13.47
C PHE A 120 4.73 20.86 13.80
N PRO A 121 5.98 21.33 13.64
CA PRO A 121 7.17 20.57 14.00
C PRO A 121 7.18 20.17 15.47
N ILE A 122 7.60 18.93 15.73
CA ILE A 122 7.77 18.39 17.08
C ILE A 122 9.15 17.74 17.25
N TRP A 123 9.55 17.47 18.48
CA TRP A 123 10.67 16.58 18.78
C TRP A 123 10.13 15.43 19.64
N PRO A 124 10.03 14.20 19.11
CA PRO A 124 9.39 13.07 19.81
C PRO A 124 10.28 12.42 20.89
N HIS A 125 11.32 13.12 21.35
CA HIS A 125 12.32 12.69 22.32
C HIS A 125 13.38 11.69 21.79
N GLY A 126 14.30 11.29 22.67
CA GLY A 126 15.33 10.28 22.38
C GLY A 126 16.39 10.77 21.39
N ALA A 127 16.81 9.90 20.47
CA ALA A 127 17.77 10.22 19.41
C ALA A 127 17.13 10.86 18.16
N SER A 128 15.83 11.13 18.19
CA SER A 128 15.08 11.67 17.05
C SER A 128 15.53 13.08 16.71
N GLY A 129 15.36 13.46 15.45
CA GLY A 129 15.45 14.85 15.01
C GLY A 129 14.13 15.60 15.20
N VAL A 130 14.07 16.84 14.70
CA VAL A 130 12.79 17.54 14.58
C VAL A 130 11.97 16.83 13.50
N THR A 131 10.75 16.44 13.85
CA THR A 131 9.82 15.73 12.97
C THR A 131 8.75 16.68 12.44
N ILE A 132 8.50 16.61 11.14
CA ILE A 132 7.45 17.37 10.45
C ILE A 132 6.58 16.45 9.60
N GLY A 133 5.45 16.97 9.10
CA GLY A 133 4.59 16.19 8.20
C GLY A 133 4.08 14.90 8.85
N ILE A 134 4.05 13.82 8.07
CA ILE A 134 3.69 12.48 8.55
C ILE A 134 4.97 11.69 8.81
N GLY A 135 5.50 11.80 10.03
CA GLY A 135 6.64 11.02 10.49
C GLY A 135 7.98 11.34 9.82
N TYR A 136 8.12 12.49 9.14
CA TYR A 136 9.38 12.88 8.48
C TYR A 136 10.37 13.40 9.52
N ASP A 137 11.32 12.55 9.94
CA ASP A 137 12.40 12.93 10.85
C ASP A 137 13.53 13.65 10.09
N MET A 138 13.64 14.97 10.29
CA MET A 138 14.66 15.78 9.63
C MET A 138 16.08 15.46 10.14
N GLY A 139 16.22 14.82 11.30
CA GLY A 139 17.51 14.41 11.84
C GLY A 139 18.17 13.33 10.97
N TYR A 140 17.38 12.42 10.39
CA TYR A 140 17.89 11.35 9.52
C TYR A 140 17.90 11.73 8.03
N SER A 141 17.73 13.01 7.71
CA SER A 141 17.75 13.54 6.35
C SER A 141 18.99 14.40 6.11
N THR A 142 19.53 14.36 4.90
CA THR A 142 20.56 15.32 4.47
C THR A 142 19.90 16.61 3.99
N ASN A 143 20.66 17.72 3.96
CA ASN A 143 20.16 18.98 3.40
C ASN A 143 19.68 18.84 1.94
N ALA A 144 20.41 18.06 1.12
CA ALA A 144 20.02 17.83 -0.27
C ALA A 144 18.70 17.04 -0.38
N GLN A 145 18.52 16.03 0.48
CA GLN A 145 17.28 15.26 0.52
C GLN A 145 16.11 16.14 1.01
N PHE A 146 16.31 16.90 2.08
CA PHE A 146 15.30 17.82 2.59
C PHE A 146 14.90 18.89 1.57
N GLU A 147 15.87 19.43 0.84
CA GLU A 147 15.64 20.38 -0.24
C GLU A 147 14.79 19.79 -1.36
N LYS A 148 15.14 18.58 -1.83
CA LYS A 148 14.37 17.85 -2.83
C LYS A 148 12.93 17.60 -2.38
N ASP A 149 12.74 17.22 -1.13
CA ASP A 149 11.44 16.78 -0.63
C ASP A 149 10.49 17.95 -0.34
N TRP A 150 11.02 19.05 0.22
CA TRP A 150 10.19 20.08 0.85
C TRP A 150 10.26 21.46 0.21
N ARG A 151 11.32 21.80 -0.54
CA ARG A 151 11.54 23.20 -0.96
C ARG A 151 10.41 23.75 -1.83
N ALA A 152 9.95 22.96 -2.80
CA ALA A 152 8.86 23.35 -3.69
C ALA A 152 7.52 23.51 -2.96
N LEU A 153 7.30 22.79 -1.86
CA LEU A 153 6.04 22.79 -1.11
C LEU A 153 6.00 23.90 -0.06
N LEU A 154 7.12 24.15 0.62
CA LEU A 154 7.20 25.10 1.73
C LEU A 154 7.41 26.55 1.29
N GLY A 155 8.03 26.75 0.12
CA GLY A 155 8.59 28.05 -0.27
C GLY A 155 9.78 28.48 0.60
N ASP A 156 10.56 29.44 0.11
CA ASP A 156 11.86 29.79 0.72
C ASP A 156 11.74 30.24 2.18
N ALA A 157 10.68 30.98 2.54
CA ALA A 157 10.51 31.52 3.89
C ALA A 157 10.35 30.43 4.95
N LYS A 158 9.49 29.42 4.71
CA LYS A 158 9.32 28.29 5.65
C LYS A 158 10.50 27.33 5.57
N PHE A 159 11.00 27.07 4.37
CA PHE A 159 12.15 26.18 4.16
C PHE A 159 13.39 26.65 4.94
N ASN A 160 13.73 27.94 4.85
CA ASN A 160 14.88 28.51 5.55
C ASN A 160 14.74 28.50 7.08
N LYS A 161 13.51 28.50 7.62
CA LYS A 161 13.29 28.32 9.07
C LYS A 161 13.60 26.89 9.51
N LEU A 162 13.27 25.88 8.71
CA LEU A 162 13.44 24.46 9.06
C LEU A 162 14.84 23.93 8.78
N LYS A 163 15.46 24.39 7.69
CA LYS A 163 16.77 23.90 7.19
C LYS A 163 17.85 23.78 8.28
N PRO A 164 18.02 24.72 9.23
CA PRO A 164 19.04 24.59 10.27
C PRO A 164 18.84 23.40 11.22
N ALA A 165 17.63 22.84 11.32
CA ALA A 165 17.34 21.68 12.16
C ALA A 165 17.61 20.33 11.47
N VAL A 166 17.91 20.33 10.16
CA VAL A 166 18.18 19.12 9.38
C VAL A 166 19.51 18.49 9.82
N GLY A 167 19.52 17.16 9.97
CA GLY A 167 20.69 16.41 10.44
C GLY A 167 20.96 16.50 11.95
N LEU A 168 20.15 17.25 12.70
CA LEU A 168 20.29 17.34 14.15
C LEU A 168 19.52 16.20 14.81
N HIS A 169 20.13 15.63 15.87
CA HIS A 169 19.57 14.54 16.66
C HIS A 169 19.54 14.88 18.14
N GLY A 170 18.62 14.26 18.86
CA GLY A 170 18.51 14.33 20.31
C GLY A 170 18.44 15.75 20.84
N GLU A 171 19.26 16.06 21.85
CA GLU A 171 19.24 17.38 22.51
C GLU A 171 19.51 18.54 21.55
N ARG A 172 20.32 18.34 20.50
CA ARG A 172 20.56 19.37 19.47
C ARG A 172 19.29 19.64 18.64
N ALA A 173 18.53 18.59 18.32
CA ALA A 173 17.24 18.74 17.65
C ALA A 173 16.21 19.42 18.55
N ARG A 174 16.15 19.03 19.84
CA ARG A 174 15.30 19.67 20.84
C ARG A 174 15.58 21.17 20.94
N ALA A 175 16.85 21.55 21.00
CA ALA A 175 17.26 22.95 21.07
C ALA A 175 16.93 23.73 19.78
N ALA A 176 17.03 23.09 18.61
CA ALA A 176 16.67 23.70 17.33
C ALA A 176 15.17 23.95 17.15
N LEU A 177 14.31 23.32 17.97
CA LEU A 177 12.86 23.51 17.96
C LEU A 177 12.44 24.84 18.63
N THR A 178 12.94 25.96 18.10
CA THR A 178 12.65 27.34 18.55
C THR A 178 11.20 27.75 18.24
N SER A 179 10.75 28.89 18.79
CA SER A 179 9.42 29.43 18.47
C SER A 179 9.22 29.68 16.97
N SER A 180 10.28 30.09 16.25
CA SER A 180 10.25 30.27 14.80
C SER A 180 9.99 28.95 14.07
N VAL A 181 10.71 27.89 14.44
CA VAL A 181 10.53 26.54 13.87
C VAL A 181 9.16 25.98 14.21
N LYS A 182 8.73 26.05 15.48
CA LYS A 182 7.41 25.57 15.94
C LYS A 182 6.23 26.24 15.23
N SER A 183 6.40 27.48 14.75
CA SER A 183 5.37 28.22 14.02
C SER A 183 5.17 27.77 12.57
N VAL A 184 6.07 26.95 12.02
CA VAL A 184 5.99 26.53 10.62
C VAL A 184 4.85 25.53 10.44
N GLU A 185 3.76 25.99 9.84
CA GLU A 185 2.65 25.11 9.50
C GLU A 185 2.95 24.30 8.24
N ILE A 186 2.80 22.98 8.36
CA ILE A 186 2.88 22.00 7.29
C ILE A 186 1.46 21.60 6.89
N PRO A 187 0.98 21.99 5.69
CA PRO A 187 -0.32 21.58 5.20
C PRO A 187 -0.42 20.05 5.08
N TYR A 188 -1.61 19.51 5.35
CA TYR A 188 -1.85 18.07 5.26
C TYR A 188 -1.54 17.49 3.88
N ASP A 189 -1.95 18.18 2.81
CA ASP A 189 -1.78 17.67 1.45
C ASP A 189 -0.29 17.67 1.04
N ASP A 190 0.51 18.66 1.49
CA ASP A 190 1.97 18.66 1.33
C ASP A 190 2.63 17.52 2.12
N ALA A 191 2.21 17.32 3.37
CA ALA A 191 2.72 16.23 4.21
C ALA A 191 2.41 14.85 3.62
N LEU A 192 1.23 14.69 3.04
CA LEU A 192 0.79 13.48 2.37
C LEU A 192 1.60 13.22 1.09
N GLN A 193 1.84 14.27 0.29
CA GLN A 193 2.67 14.18 -0.90
C GLN A 193 4.09 13.72 -0.57
N VAL A 194 4.72 14.33 0.45
CA VAL A 194 6.05 13.90 0.90
C VAL A 194 6.03 12.48 1.43
N PHE A 195 5.03 12.11 2.23
CA PHE A 195 4.89 10.75 2.76
C PHE A 195 4.87 9.69 1.64
N TYR A 196 4.11 9.94 0.57
CA TYR A 196 4.08 9.06 -0.60
C TYR A 196 5.38 9.06 -1.40
N ALA A 197 6.00 10.22 -1.60
CA ALA A 197 7.20 10.32 -2.42
C ALA A 197 8.46 9.80 -1.72
N THR A 198 8.47 9.76 -0.39
CA THR A 198 9.69 9.50 0.41
C THR A 198 9.54 8.28 1.31
N SER A 199 8.70 8.36 2.34
CA SER A 199 8.55 7.33 3.36
C SER A 199 8.06 6.00 2.77
N VAL A 200 7.00 6.03 1.97
CA VAL A 200 6.41 4.81 1.42
C VAL A 200 7.43 3.98 0.60
N PRO A 201 8.16 4.55 -0.38
CA PRO A 201 9.19 3.80 -1.11
C PRO A 201 10.35 3.30 -0.24
N VAL A 202 10.78 4.07 0.77
CA VAL A 202 11.84 3.65 1.70
C VAL A 202 11.40 2.42 2.49
N TYR A 203 10.19 2.46 3.06
CA TYR A 203 9.66 1.34 3.83
C TYR A 203 9.23 0.17 2.96
N ALA A 204 8.82 0.38 1.71
CA ALA A 204 8.59 -0.69 0.75
C ALA A 204 9.88 -1.47 0.47
N ARG A 205 10.99 -0.78 0.16
CA ARG A 205 12.31 -1.43 0.00
C ARG A 205 12.76 -2.18 1.25
N SER A 206 12.57 -1.57 2.42
CA SER A 206 12.92 -2.17 3.71
C SER A 206 12.11 -3.45 3.97
N THR A 207 10.81 -3.41 3.68
CA THR A 207 9.89 -4.55 3.79
C THR A 207 10.26 -5.65 2.81
N ALA A 208 10.49 -5.34 1.54
CA ALA A 208 10.92 -6.30 0.53
C ALA A 208 12.24 -6.99 0.90
N LYS A 209 13.17 -6.24 1.50
CA LYS A 209 14.43 -6.80 2.01
C LYS A 209 14.22 -7.72 3.21
N ALA A 210 13.34 -7.34 4.16
CA ALA A 210 13.04 -8.14 5.34
C ALA A 210 12.26 -9.42 4.99
N TYR A 211 11.42 -9.36 3.96
CA TYR A 211 10.51 -10.42 3.55
C TYR A 211 10.62 -10.73 2.05
N PRO A 212 11.71 -11.40 1.60
CA PRO A 212 11.84 -11.79 0.20
C PRO A 212 10.63 -12.61 -0.29
N GLY A 213 10.00 -12.19 -1.39
CA GLY A 213 8.77 -12.78 -1.93
C GLY A 213 7.49 -12.03 -1.51
N VAL A 214 7.58 -10.98 -0.69
CA VAL A 214 6.42 -10.14 -0.31
C VAL A 214 5.76 -9.52 -1.52
N GLU A 215 6.52 -9.14 -2.54
CA GLU A 215 6.04 -8.56 -3.79
C GLU A 215 5.11 -9.49 -4.58
N LEU A 216 5.09 -10.78 -4.23
CA LEU A 216 4.24 -11.80 -4.83
C LEU A 216 2.96 -12.09 -4.02
N LEU A 217 2.74 -11.39 -2.91
CA LEU A 217 1.51 -11.47 -2.10
C LEU A 217 0.45 -10.49 -2.63
N PRO A 218 -0.83 -10.64 -2.25
CA PRO A 218 -1.85 -9.63 -2.47
C PRO A 218 -1.48 -8.24 -1.96
N PRO A 219 -1.93 -7.14 -2.61
CA PRO A 219 -1.52 -5.78 -2.24
C PRO A 219 -1.88 -5.35 -0.81
N ASP A 220 -3.03 -5.79 -0.27
CA ASP A 220 -3.37 -5.53 1.14
C ASP A 220 -2.40 -6.20 2.10
N ALA A 221 -1.95 -7.42 1.78
CA ALA A 221 -0.97 -8.13 2.59
C ALA A 221 0.43 -7.47 2.50
N GLN A 222 0.81 -7.02 1.31
CA GLN A 222 2.01 -6.20 1.09
C GLN A 222 1.98 -4.94 1.97
N GLY A 223 0.89 -4.17 1.91
CA GLY A 223 0.76 -2.95 2.69
C GLY A 223 0.65 -3.16 4.20
N ALA A 224 0.04 -4.26 4.65
CA ALA A 224 0.02 -4.63 6.06
C ALA A 224 1.44 -4.94 6.61
N LEU A 225 2.27 -5.62 5.82
CA LEU A 225 3.67 -5.87 6.17
C LEU A 225 4.51 -4.59 6.10
N LEU A 226 4.23 -3.70 5.14
CA LEU A 226 4.84 -2.35 5.12
C LEU A 226 4.48 -1.59 6.39
N SER A 227 3.22 -1.59 6.81
CA SER A 227 2.77 -0.95 8.06
C SER A 227 3.49 -1.52 9.29
N LEU A 228 3.66 -2.84 9.35
CA LEU A 228 4.40 -3.51 10.42
C LEU A 228 5.86 -3.05 10.47
N VAL A 229 6.54 -3.01 9.32
CA VAL A 229 7.94 -2.58 9.20
C VAL A 229 8.08 -1.08 9.46
N TYR A 230 7.11 -0.27 9.05
CA TYR A 230 7.06 1.16 9.40
C TYR A 230 7.04 1.35 10.92
N ASN A 231 6.15 0.64 11.61
CA ASN A 231 5.98 0.78 13.05
C ASN A 231 7.14 0.22 13.88
N ARG A 232 7.70 -0.92 13.45
CA ARG A 232 8.65 -1.67 14.26
C ARG A 232 10.06 -1.70 13.68
N GLY A 233 10.31 -1.21 12.48
CA GLY A 233 11.56 -1.44 11.75
C GLY A 233 11.70 -2.87 11.23
N ALA A 234 12.64 -3.05 10.29
CA ALA A 234 12.81 -4.27 9.50
C ALA A 234 13.64 -5.39 10.17
N SER A 235 14.25 -5.15 11.33
CA SER A 235 15.07 -6.17 12.00
C SER A 235 14.22 -7.37 12.44
N LEU A 236 14.75 -8.58 12.17
CA LEU A 236 14.18 -9.87 12.58
C LEU A 236 14.89 -10.47 13.80
N GLU A 237 15.84 -9.74 14.38
CA GLU A 237 16.71 -10.25 15.43
C GLU A 237 16.15 -10.06 16.84
N GLY A 238 16.35 -11.09 17.67
CA GLY A 238 16.01 -11.08 19.09
C GLY A 238 14.59 -11.56 19.44
N PRO A 239 14.33 -11.80 20.74
CA PRO A 239 13.12 -12.48 21.22
C PRO A 239 11.83 -11.67 21.04
N ARG A 240 11.94 -10.33 20.90
CA ARG A 240 10.80 -9.45 20.60
C ARG A 240 10.42 -9.47 19.11
N ARG A 241 11.18 -10.18 18.26
CA ARG A 241 10.98 -10.30 16.80
C ARG A 241 10.56 -11.70 16.35
N SER A 242 10.24 -12.61 17.27
CA SER A 242 9.95 -14.01 16.95
C SER A 242 8.83 -14.18 15.92
N GLU A 243 7.74 -13.42 16.04
CA GLU A 243 6.61 -13.48 15.10
C GLU A 243 7.02 -12.89 13.74
N MET A 244 7.80 -11.81 13.73
CA MET A 244 8.31 -11.21 12.48
C MET A 244 9.23 -12.18 11.75
N LYS A 245 10.06 -12.94 12.47
CA LYS A 245 10.92 -13.99 11.87
C LYS A 245 10.09 -15.14 11.29
N LYS A 246 9.00 -15.54 11.95
CA LYS A 246 8.08 -16.56 11.42
C LYS A 246 7.32 -16.07 10.19
N ILE A 247 6.91 -14.80 10.14
CA ILE A 247 6.30 -14.19 8.95
C ILE A 247 7.21 -14.36 7.72
N ALA A 248 8.53 -14.20 7.85
CA ALA A 248 9.46 -14.40 6.74
C ALA A 248 9.43 -15.84 6.17
N VAL A 249 9.08 -16.85 6.98
CA VAL A 249 8.85 -18.22 6.51
C VAL A 249 7.52 -18.31 5.76
N TRP A 250 6.45 -17.74 6.32
CA TRP A 250 5.11 -17.79 5.74
C TRP A 250 4.97 -17.00 4.44
N VAL A 251 5.74 -15.92 4.28
CA VAL A 251 5.81 -15.13 3.03
C VAL A 251 6.29 -16.00 1.86
N LYS A 252 7.32 -16.84 2.07
CA LYS A 252 7.89 -17.69 1.00
C LYS A 252 6.87 -18.68 0.41
N VAL A 253 5.93 -19.14 1.24
CA VAL A 253 4.87 -20.07 0.86
C VAL A 253 3.51 -19.38 0.73
N LYS A 254 3.49 -18.04 0.72
CA LYS A 254 2.30 -17.18 0.59
C LYS A 254 1.13 -17.53 1.53
N ASN A 255 1.44 -18.00 2.74
CA ASN A 255 0.40 -18.43 3.68
C ASN A 255 -0.19 -17.22 4.45
N LEU A 256 -1.18 -16.57 3.85
CA LEU A 256 -1.81 -15.35 4.38
C LEU A 256 -2.40 -15.55 5.78
N SER A 257 -3.07 -16.69 6.02
CA SER A 257 -3.66 -16.99 7.33
C SER A 257 -2.59 -17.06 8.43
N LYS A 258 -1.46 -17.72 8.16
CA LYS A 258 -0.34 -17.78 9.13
C LYS A 258 0.34 -16.42 9.30
N ILE A 259 0.49 -15.63 8.24
CA ILE A 259 1.02 -14.25 8.35
C ILE A 259 0.13 -13.42 9.28
N GLY A 260 -1.19 -13.42 9.05
CA GLY A 260 -2.16 -12.71 9.90
C GLY A 260 -2.12 -13.17 11.35
N ALA A 261 -2.05 -14.48 11.58
CA ALA A 261 -1.93 -15.05 12.93
C ALA A 261 -0.67 -14.57 13.67
N GLU A 262 0.49 -14.54 13.01
CA GLU A 262 1.74 -14.05 13.61
C GLU A 262 1.67 -12.54 13.90
N ILE A 263 1.08 -11.73 12.99
CA ILE A 263 0.84 -10.30 13.23
C ILE A 263 0.01 -10.10 14.51
N ARG A 264 -1.06 -10.87 14.66
CA ARG A 264 -1.94 -10.81 15.84
C ARG A 264 -1.25 -11.30 17.10
N ALA A 265 -0.44 -12.36 17.01
CA ALA A 265 0.30 -12.91 18.15
C ALA A 265 1.33 -11.93 18.74
N MET A 266 1.86 -10.99 17.94
CA MET A 266 2.77 -9.94 18.42
C MET A 266 2.16 -9.06 19.52
N LYS A 267 0.83 -9.01 19.64
CA LYS A 267 0.13 -8.30 20.71
C LYS A 267 0.62 -8.71 22.10
N ARG A 268 1.15 -9.93 22.28
CA ARG A 268 1.75 -10.39 23.55
C ARG A 268 2.82 -9.44 24.11
N LEU A 269 3.47 -8.65 23.26
CA LEU A 269 4.54 -7.73 23.65
C LEU A 269 4.05 -6.49 24.40
N TRP A 270 2.75 -6.20 24.32
CA TRP A 270 2.11 -5.02 24.90
C TRP A 270 0.75 -5.34 25.51
N ALA A 271 0.43 -6.62 25.67
CA ALA A 271 -0.82 -7.05 26.26
C ALA A 271 -0.91 -6.51 27.70
N GLY A 272 -2.04 -5.91 28.04
CA GLY A 272 -2.27 -5.34 29.37
C GLY A 272 -1.74 -3.92 29.59
N ASP A 273 -1.07 -3.29 28.61
CA ASP A 273 -0.69 -1.87 28.70
C ASP A 273 -1.78 -0.98 28.07
N PRO A 274 -2.52 -0.17 28.86
CA PRO A 274 -3.57 0.70 28.35
C PRO A 274 -3.05 1.75 27.35
N LYS A 275 -1.79 2.16 27.46
CA LYS A 275 -1.16 3.13 26.53
C LYS A 275 -0.92 2.54 25.16
N MET A 276 -0.91 1.21 25.05
CA MET A 276 -0.64 0.49 23.80
C MET A 276 -1.90 0.03 23.09
N LYS A 277 -3.10 0.43 23.56
CA LYS A 277 -4.39 0.06 22.95
C LYS A 277 -4.43 0.35 21.44
N GLY A 278 -3.98 1.53 21.02
CA GLY A 278 -3.93 1.89 19.59
C GLY A 278 -3.03 0.96 18.77
N LEU A 279 -1.90 0.53 19.33
CA LEU A 279 -0.99 -0.41 18.69
C LEU A 279 -1.56 -1.83 18.62
N LEU A 280 -2.26 -2.28 19.66
CA LEU A 280 -2.96 -3.57 19.65
C LEU A 280 -4.05 -3.57 18.55
N THR A 281 -4.84 -2.50 18.46
CA THR A 281 -5.82 -2.32 17.38
C THR A 281 -5.15 -2.29 16.00
N ARG A 282 -4.01 -1.62 15.85
CA ARG A 282 -3.23 -1.61 14.60
C ARG A 282 -2.89 -3.05 14.16
N ARG A 283 -2.34 -3.88 15.07
CA ARG A 283 -2.02 -5.29 14.79
C ARG A 283 -3.24 -6.09 14.32
N ASP A 284 -4.40 -5.89 14.95
CA ASP A 284 -5.63 -6.57 14.54
C ASP A 284 -6.09 -6.14 13.13
N ARG A 285 -6.00 -4.85 12.83
CA ARG A 285 -6.36 -4.31 11.51
C ARG A 285 -5.41 -4.79 10.40
N GLU A 286 -4.10 -4.86 10.66
CA GLU A 286 -3.14 -5.38 9.68
C GLU A 286 -3.33 -6.88 9.46
N ALA A 287 -3.57 -7.66 10.51
CA ALA A 287 -3.89 -9.07 10.38
C ALA A 287 -5.16 -9.27 9.54
N ALA A 288 -6.20 -8.47 9.78
CA ALA A 288 -7.43 -8.51 9.00
C ALA A 288 -7.20 -8.14 7.53
N LEU A 289 -6.35 -7.16 7.21
CA LEU A 289 -5.98 -6.85 5.84
C LEU A 289 -5.33 -8.04 5.14
N VAL A 290 -4.38 -8.72 5.80
CA VAL A 290 -3.71 -9.91 5.24
C VAL A 290 -4.70 -11.05 5.00
N GLU A 291 -5.54 -11.34 6.00
CA GLU A 291 -6.47 -12.48 5.96
C GLU A 291 -7.58 -12.31 4.91
N ASN A 292 -7.97 -11.07 4.61
CA ASN A 292 -9.00 -10.76 3.61
C ASN A 292 -8.42 -10.31 2.26
N ALA A 293 -7.10 -10.38 2.09
CA ALA A 293 -6.43 -9.82 0.93
C ALA A 293 -6.79 -10.57 -0.36
N ARG A 294 -6.97 -9.82 -1.45
CA ARG A 294 -7.20 -10.35 -2.79
C ARG A 294 -6.10 -9.89 -3.74
N TYR A 295 -5.72 -10.74 -4.69
CA TYR A 295 -4.69 -10.41 -5.67
C TYR A 295 -5.12 -9.31 -6.63
N PHE A 296 -6.37 -9.36 -7.06
CA PHE A 296 -6.96 -8.34 -7.91
C PHE A 296 -7.61 -7.24 -7.08
N LEU A 297 -7.23 -6.00 -7.40
CA LEU A 297 -7.89 -4.77 -6.99
C LEU A 297 -8.21 -3.96 -8.26
N LYS A 298 -9.08 -2.96 -8.14
CA LYS A 298 -9.30 -2.05 -9.27
C LYS A 298 -8.03 -1.24 -9.53
N PRO A 299 -7.76 -0.85 -10.78
CA PRO A 299 -6.53 -0.16 -11.13
C PRO A 299 -6.22 1.08 -10.29
N ASP A 300 -7.25 1.84 -9.93
CA ASP A 300 -7.13 3.05 -9.13
C ASP A 300 -6.88 2.75 -7.64
N GLU A 301 -6.96 1.51 -7.19
CA GLU A 301 -6.68 1.09 -5.81
C GLU A 301 -5.22 0.70 -5.58
N TYR A 302 -4.46 0.46 -6.65
CA TYR A 302 -3.04 0.12 -6.57
C TYR A 302 -2.17 1.35 -6.31
N ILE A 303 -1.17 1.17 -5.47
CA ILE A 303 -0.07 2.11 -5.24
C ILE A 303 1.23 1.34 -5.39
N PHE A 304 2.05 1.76 -6.35
CA PHE A 304 3.36 1.19 -6.57
C PHE A 304 4.37 1.92 -5.67
N ALA A 305 5.04 1.17 -4.80
CA ALA A 305 5.89 1.67 -3.73
C ALA A 305 7.31 1.13 -3.84
#